data_AF-A0A2K3M9B7-F1
#
_entry.id   AF-A0A2K3M9B7-F1
#
_cell.length_a   1.000
_cell.length_b   1.000
_cell.length_c   1.000
_cell.angle_alpha   90.00
_cell.angle_beta   90.00
_cell.angle_gamma   90.00
#
_symmetry.space_group_name_H-M   'P 1'
#
loop_
_entity.id
_entity.type
_entity.pdbx_description
1 polymer ?
#
loop_
_entity_poly.entity_id
_entity_poly.type
_entity_poly.pdbx_seq_one_letter_code
_entity_poly.pdbx_strand_id
1 'polypeptide(L)'
;DDSDVHIHWKGAAEIVLACCTGGYIDANDRLVEMSEDKMNFFKKAIEDMAAESLRCVAIAYRSYEKEKVPDNEEQLAHWSLPDDDLVLLAIVGIKDPCRPGVKDSVQLCQKAGVKCHRCHDAGAVIVDNMQVMLKL
;
A
#
# COMPACT_ATOMS: atom_id res chain seq x y z
N ASP A 1 -8.07 27.46 13.08
CA ASP A 1 -6.62 27.53 13.21
C ASP A 1 -6.01 26.35 12.50
N ASP A 2 -5.64 26.58 11.25
CA ASP A 2 -5.26 25.60 10.24
C ASP A 2 -3.73 25.63 10.08
N SER A 3 -3.04 25.41 11.21
CA SER A 3 -1.59 25.59 11.34
C SER A 3 -0.82 24.27 11.35
N ASP A 4 -1.48 23.16 10.99
CA ASP A 4 -0.88 21.84 11.00
C ASP A 4 -0.47 21.43 9.58
N VAL A 5 0.78 20.99 9.44
CA VAL A 5 1.33 20.42 8.23
C VAL A 5 1.18 18.90 8.31
N HIS A 6 0.60 18.28 7.28
CA HIS A 6 0.55 16.82 7.19
C HIS A 6 1.69 16.29 6.31
N ILE A 7 2.53 15.47 6.90
CA ILE A 7 3.58 14.74 6.18
C ILE A 7 3.01 13.37 5.80
N HIS A 8 2.99 13.06 4.50
CA HIS A 8 2.45 11.82 4.00
C HIS A 8 3.54 10.79 3.70
N TRP A 9 3.29 9.57 4.14
CA TRP A 9 4.13 8.40 3.88
C TRP A 9 3.41 7.46 2.91
N LYS A 10 4.17 6.93 1.95
CA LYS A 10 3.72 5.89 1.03
C LYS A 10 4.83 4.87 0.85
N GLY A 11 4.50 3.59 0.99
CA GLY A 11 5.50 2.54 0.91
C GLY A 11 4.91 1.14 0.86
N ALA A 12 5.78 0.13 1.00
CA ALA A 12 5.34 -1.24 1.17
C ALA A 12 4.40 -1.33 2.38
N ALA A 13 3.24 -1.97 2.18
CA ALA A 13 2.17 -1.94 3.17
C ALA A 13 2.61 -2.43 4.56
N GLU A 14 3.39 -3.51 4.62
CA GLU A 14 3.89 -4.08 5.87
C GLU A 14 4.82 -3.13 6.63
N ILE A 15 5.69 -2.42 5.89
CA ILE A 15 6.68 -1.50 6.47
C ILE A 15 5.96 -0.28 7.04
N VAL A 16 5.09 0.36 6.25
CA VAL A 16 4.37 1.55 6.70
C VAL A 16 3.41 1.22 7.84
N LEU A 17 2.71 0.07 7.79
CA LEU A 17 1.82 -0.36 8.86
C LEU A 17 2.59 -0.56 10.18
N ALA A 18 3.82 -1.08 10.14
CA ALA A 18 4.65 -1.24 11.34
C ALA A 18 4.98 0.10 12.02
N CYS A 19 5.03 1.19 11.26
CA CYS A 19 5.23 2.55 11.75
C CYS A 19 3.95 3.22 12.26
N CYS A 20 2.78 2.63 12.04
CA CYS A 20 1.48 3.23 12.37
C CYS A 20 1.10 3.01 13.85
N THR A 21 1.85 3.63 14.75
CA THR A 21 1.57 3.61 16.21
C THR A 21 0.65 4.73 16.65
N GLY A 22 0.51 5.79 15.85
CA GLY A 22 -0.37 6.94 16.14
C GLY A 22 -1.85 6.70 15.89
N GLY A 23 -2.21 5.58 15.26
CA GLY A 23 -3.59 5.16 15.03
C GLY A 23 -3.93 4.90 13.56
N TYR A 24 -5.22 4.91 13.26
CA TYR A 24 -5.75 4.84 11.91
C TYR A 24 -7.02 5.69 11.79
N ILE A 25 -7.36 6.07 10.56
CA ILE A 25 -8.63 6.73 10.26
C ILE A 25 -9.69 5.67 9.95
N ASP A 26 -10.79 5.67 10.70
CA ASP A 26 -11.91 4.76 10.49
C ASP A 26 -12.80 5.19 9.30
N ALA A 27 -13.80 4.38 8.98
CA ALA A 27 -14.75 4.68 7.90
C ALA A 27 -15.65 5.91 8.14
N ASN A 28 -15.59 6.53 9.32
CA ASN A 28 -16.31 7.75 9.68
C ASN A 28 -15.36 8.96 9.79
N ASP A 29 -14.17 8.87 9.19
CA ASP A 29 -13.12 9.89 9.24
C ASP A 29 -12.67 10.24 10.67
N ARG A 30 -12.75 9.28 11.61
CA ARG A 30 -12.30 9.45 12.99
C ARG A 30 -10.94 8.81 13.21
N LEU A 31 -10.06 9.53 13.90
CA LEU A 31 -8.82 8.98 14.41
C LEU A 31 -9.11 8.00 15.54
N VAL A 32 -8.70 6.74 15.34
CA VAL A 32 -8.85 5.65 16.30
C VAL A 32 -7.48 5.08 16.66
N GLU A 33 -7.29 4.77 17.93
CA GLU A 33 -6.06 4.16 18.43
C GLU A 33 -5.82 2.79 17.79
N MET A 34 -4.54 2.48 17.52
CA MET A 34 -4.14 1.22 16.92
C MET A 34 -4.05 0.12 17.99
N SER A 35 -5.14 -0.63 18.16
CA SER A 35 -5.12 -1.83 19.02
C SER A 35 -4.38 -2.99 18.38
N GLU A 36 -3.90 -3.94 19.18
CA GLU A 36 -3.24 -5.16 18.69
C GLU A 36 -4.15 -5.97 17.74
N ASP A 37 -5.43 -6.09 18.08
CA ASP A 37 -6.42 -6.77 17.23
C ASP A 37 -6.58 -6.09 15.87
N LYS A 38 -6.60 -4.74 15.84
CA LYS A 38 -6.71 -3.97 14.60
C LYS A 38 -5.43 -4.03 13.78
N MET A 39 -4.27 -3.97 14.43
CA MET A 39 -2.99 -4.18 13.79
C MET A 39 -2.93 -5.56 13.10
N ASN A 40 -3.36 -6.61 13.80
CA ASN A 40 -3.41 -7.96 13.25
C ASN A 40 -4.43 -8.10 12.11
N PHE A 41 -5.58 -7.42 12.21
CA PHE A 41 -6.55 -7.35 11.12
C PHE A 41 -5.96 -6.75 9.84
N PHE A 42 -5.22 -5.64 9.95
CA PHE A 42 -4.58 -5.01 8.79
C PHE A 42 -3.44 -5.86 8.22
N LYS A 43 -2.62 -6.49 9.07
CA LYS A 43 -1.60 -7.45 8.62
C LYS A 43 -2.24 -8.59 7.83
N LYS A 44 -3.32 -9.16 8.35
CA LYS A 44 -4.04 -10.24 7.67
C LYS A 44 -4.60 -9.79 6.33
N ALA A 45 -5.13 -8.57 6.25
CA ALA A 45 -5.59 -8.00 4.99
C ALA A 45 -4.46 -7.87 3.95
N ILE A 46 -3.25 -7.45 4.37
CA ILE A 46 -2.08 -7.37 3.49
C ILE A 46 -1.68 -8.76 3.00
N GLU A 47 -1.62 -9.75 3.89
CA GLU A 47 -1.32 -11.15 3.53
C GLU A 47 -2.32 -11.70 2.52
N ASP A 48 -3.62 -11.45 2.72
CA ASP A 48 -4.67 -11.92 1.80
C ASP A 48 -4.51 -11.26 0.42
N MET A 49 -4.24 -9.95 0.37
CA MET A 49 -3.95 -9.25 -0.90
C MET A 49 -2.69 -9.78 -1.58
N ALA A 50 -1.64 -10.07 -0.82
CA ALA A 50 -0.41 -10.65 -1.34
C ALA A 50 -0.62 -12.07 -1.88
N ALA A 51 -1.47 -12.88 -1.22
CA ALA A 51 -1.85 -14.22 -1.68
C ALA A 51 -2.58 -14.18 -3.03
N GLU A 52 -3.33 -13.10 -3.30
CA GLU A 52 -3.94 -12.80 -4.59
C GLU A 52 -2.96 -12.19 -5.62
N SER A 53 -1.66 -12.16 -5.31
CA SER A 53 -0.60 -11.56 -6.14
C SER A 53 -0.78 -10.05 -6.38
N LEU A 54 -1.43 -9.34 -5.47
CA LEU A 54 -1.55 -7.88 -5.53
C LEU A 54 -0.31 -7.22 -4.91
N ARG A 55 0.17 -6.15 -5.55
CA ARG A 55 1.18 -5.27 -4.95
C ARG A 55 0.52 -4.42 -3.86
N CYS A 56 0.87 -4.67 -2.61
CA CYS A 56 0.31 -3.97 -1.46
C CYS A 56 1.10 -2.68 -1.16
N VAL A 57 0.39 -1.55 -1.08
CA VAL A 57 0.94 -0.23 -0.73
C VAL A 57 0.09 0.34 0.38
N ALA A 58 0.71 0.88 1.44
CA ALA A 58 -0.01 1.65 2.45
C ALA A 58 0.34 3.13 2.38
N ILE A 59 -0.62 3.94 2.80
CA ILE A 59 -0.53 5.39 2.91
C ILE A 59 -0.83 5.74 4.36
N ALA A 60 0.02 6.57 4.94
CA ALA A 60 -0.13 7.08 6.29
C ALA A 60 0.22 8.56 6.31
N TYR A 61 -0.13 9.25 7.38
CA TYR A 61 0.29 10.62 7.60
C TYR A 61 0.70 10.86 9.05
N ARG A 62 1.39 11.97 9.28
CA ARG A 62 1.62 12.52 10.61
C ARG A 62 1.44 14.03 10.57
N SER A 63 0.75 14.57 11.57
CA SER A 63 0.56 16.01 11.73
C SER A 63 1.76 16.62 12.44
N TYR A 64 2.20 17.77 11.95
CA TYR A 64 3.28 18.57 12.52
C TYR A 64 2.84 20.01 12.68
N GLU A 65 3.22 20.62 13.81
CA GLU A 65 3.16 22.06 13.97
C GLU A 65 4.02 22.71 12.89
N LYS A 66 3.47 23.68 12.15
CA LYS A 66 4.15 24.37 11.05
C LYS A 66 5.49 24.98 11.47
N GLU A 67 5.61 25.42 12.72
CA GLU A 67 6.83 26.01 13.29
C GLU A 67 7.98 24.99 13.42
N LYS A 68 7.66 23.69 13.46
CA LYS A 68 8.64 22.59 13.56
C LYS A 68 9.06 22.04 12.20
N VAL A 69 8.38 22.47 11.12
CA VAL A 69 8.71 22.07 9.75
C VAL A 69 9.71 23.07 9.17
N PRO A 70 10.89 22.60 8.71
CA PRO A 70 11.86 23.46 8.04
C PRO A 70 11.25 24.23 6.86
N ASP A 71 11.55 25.52 6.77
CA ASP A 71 11.01 26.43 5.74
C ASP A 71 12.01 26.76 4.62
N ASN A 72 13.27 26.33 4.76
CA ASN A 72 14.35 26.59 3.82
C ASN A 72 15.04 25.29 3.36
N GLU A 73 15.62 25.33 2.16
CA GLU A 73 16.20 24.16 1.49
C GLU A 73 17.36 23.52 2.25
N GLU A 74 18.18 24.32 2.95
CA GLU A 74 19.35 23.83 3.69
C GLU A 74 18.93 23.02 4.93
N GLN A 75 17.96 23.50 5.69
CA GLN A 75 17.40 22.76 6.82
C GLN A 75 16.61 21.54 6.35
N LEU A 76 15.85 21.64 5.24
CA LEU A 76 15.12 20.52 4.67
C LEU A 76 16.07 19.39 4.23
N ALA A 77 17.23 19.73 3.67
CA ALA A 77 18.24 18.75 3.26
C ALA A 77 18.83 17.96 4.43
N HIS A 78 18.82 18.52 5.64
CA HIS A 78 19.31 17.88 6.87
C HIS A 78 18.17 17.36 7.76
N TRP A 79 16.92 17.53 7.36
CA TRP A 79 15.79 17.13 8.16
C TRP A 79 15.53 15.63 8.05
N SER A 80 15.57 14.94 9.18
CA SER A 80 15.11 13.56 9.26
C SER A 80 13.59 13.57 9.29
N LEU A 81 12.99 13.02 8.23
CA LEU A 81 11.56 12.80 8.22
C LEU A 81 11.17 11.81 9.32
N PRO A 82 10.12 12.11 10.09
CA PRO A 82 9.66 11.26 11.18
C PRO A 82 8.95 10.03 10.62
N ASP A 83 9.53 8.86 10.89
CA ASP A 83 9.05 7.56 10.42
C ASP A 83 8.32 6.75 11.50
N ASP A 84 8.08 7.36 12.67
CA ASP A 84 7.33 6.81 13.79
C ASP A 84 5.97 7.53 13.99
N ASP A 85 5.11 6.94 14.82
CA ASP A 85 3.83 7.54 15.27
C ASP A 85 2.95 8.01 14.10
N LEU A 86 2.92 7.20 13.05
CA LEU A 86 2.11 7.46 11.87
C LEU A 86 0.64 7.08 12.11
N VAL A 87 -0.26 7.77 11.42
CA VAL A 87 -1.68 7.45 11.34
C VAL A 87 -1.96 6.80 9.99
N LEU A 88 -2.42 5.55 10.01
CA LEU A 88 -2.77 4.83 8.80
C LEU A 88 -4.02 5.44 8.14
N LEU A 89 -3.93 5.75 6.84
CA LEU A 89 -5.05 6.24 6.04
C LEU A 89 -5.67 5.13 5.20
N ALA A 90 -4.82 4.35 4.53
CA ALA A 90 -5.28 3.40 3.54
C ALA A 90 -4.27 2.29 3.31
N ILE A 91 -4.77 1.09 3.06
CA ILE A 91 -4.01 0.00 2.46
C ILE A 91 -4.66 -0.35 1.13
N VAL A 92 -3.83 -0.41 0.09
CA VAL A 92 -4.25 -0.58 -1.29
C VAL A 92 -3.54 -1.78 -1.91
N GLY A 93 -4.30 -2.74 -2.42
CA GLY A 93 -3.81 -3.79 -3.31
C GLY A 93 -3.90 -3.36 -4.77
N ILE A 94 -2.77 -3.39 -5.49
CA ILE A 94 -2.67 -3.01 -6.89
C ILE A 94 -2.38 -4.26 -7.73
N LYS A 95 -3.30 -4.63 -8.62
CA LYS A 95 -3.07 -5.69 -9.61
C LYS A 95 -2.30 -5.14 -10.80
N ASP A 96 -1.20 -5.80 -11.18
CA ASP A 96 -0.47 -5.44 -12.41
C ASP A 96 -1.20 -6.04 -13.63
N PRO A 97 -1.81 -5.22 -14.50
CA PRO A 97 -2.50 -5.75 -15.67
C PRO A 97 -1.50 -6.42 -16.61
N CYS A 98 -1.80 -7.66 -17.02
CA CYS A 98 -1.05 -8.29 -18.10
C CYS A 98 -1.08 -7.40 -19.34
N ARG A 99 0.07 -7.23 -20.00
CA ARG A 99 0.14 -6.46 -21.25
C ARG A 99 -0.86 -7.01 -22.29
N PRO A 100 -1.51 -6.12 -23.08
CA PRO A 100 -2.34 -6.55 -24.20
C PRO A 100 -1.57 -7.51 -25.12
N GLY A 101 -2.23 -8.55 -25.62
CA GLY A 101 -1.61 -9.55 -26.51
C GLY A 101 -0.81 -10.65 -25.81
N VAL A 102 -0.53 -10.55 -24.50
CA VAL A 102 0.11 -11.65 -23.75
C VAL A 102 -0.77 -12.90 -23.76
N LYS A 103 -2.09 -12.75 -23.62
CA LYS A 103 -3.04 -13.88 -23.68
C LYS A 103 -2.99 -14.59 -25.02
N ASP A 104 -3.03 -13.82 -26.11
CA ASP A 104 -3.03 -14.34 -27.47
C ASP A 104 -1.70 -15.04 -27.79
N SER A 105 -0.59 -14.47 -27.33
CA SER A 105 0.74 -15.06 -27.47
C SER A 105 0.85 -16.39 -26.74
N VAL A 106 0.34 -16.47 -25.50
CA VAL A 106 0.32 -17.72 -24.72
C VAL A 106 -0.55 -18.77 -25.42
N GLN A 107 -1.72 -18.39 -25.92
CA GLN A 107 -2.60 -19.30 -26.66
C GLN A 107 -1.96 -19.81 -27.96
N LEU A 108 -1.25 -18.95 -28.70
CA LEU A 108 -0.55 -19.33 -29.92
C LEU A 108 0.55 -20.36 -29.62
N CYS A 109 1.36 -20.12 -28.58
CA CYS A 109 2.40 -21.05 -28.14
C CYS A 109 1.80 -22.40 -27.69
N GLN A 110 0.70 -22.39 -26.94
CA GLN A 110 0.01 -23.61 -26.52
C GLN A 110 -0.53 -24.40 -27.72
N LYS A 111 -1.13 -23.73 -28.72
CA LYS A 111 -1.56 -24.35 -29.99
C LYS A 111 -0.41 -24.95 -30.78
N ALA A 112 0.79 -24.37 -30.68
CA ALA A 112 2.00 -24.90 -31.30
C ALA A 112 2.64 -26.06 -30.50
N GLY A 113 1.99 -26.54 -29.43
CA GLY A 113 2.51 -27.62 -28.57
C GLY A 113 3.58 -27.17 -27.58
N VAL A 114 3.83 -25.86 -27.45
CA VAL A 114 4.80 -25.31 -26.49
C VAL A 114 4.13 -25.16 -25.13
N LYS A 115 4.73 -25.75 -24.10
CA LYS A 115 4.25 -25.65 -22.73
C LYS A 115 4.72 -24.34 -22.09
N CYS A 116 3.84 -23.34 -22.05
CA CYS A 116 4.11 -22.08 -21.35
C CYS A 116 3.96 -22.26 -19.83
N HIS A 117 5.03 -21.98 -19.08
CA HIS A 117 5.01 -21.94 -17.61
C HIS A 117 5.03 -20.48 -17.14
N ARG A 118 4.28 -20.18 -16.07
CA ARG A 118 4.38 -18.89 -15.39
C ARG A 118 5.57 -18.94 -14.44
N CYS A 119 6.30 -17.84 -14.33
CA CYS A 119 7.45 -17.74 -13.42
C CYS A 119 7.03 -17.53 -11.95
N HIS A 120 5.74 -17.29 -11.69
CA HIS A 120 5.14 -17.31 -10.36
C HIS A 120 4.16 -18.49 -10.27
N ASP A 121 4.48 -19.50 -9.44
CA ASP A 121 3.66 -20.68 -9.15
C ASP A 121 2.50 -20.35 -8.17
N ALA A 122 1.63 -19.42 -8.56
CA ALA A 122 0.32 -19.24 -7.93
C ALA A 122 -0.76 -19.48 -9.00
N GLY A 123 -1.85 -20.17 -8.65
CA GLY A 123 -2.92 -20.66 -9.52
C GLY A 123 -3.43 -19.71 -10.62
N ALA A 124 -4.12 -20.28 -11.61
CA ALA A 124 -4.54 -19.58 -12.82
C ALA A 124 -5.45 -18.38 -12.51
N VAL A 125 -5.01 -17.15 -12.83
CA VAL A 125 -5.89 -15.97 -12.93
C VAL A 125 -5.39 -15.12 -14.10
N ILE A 126 -5.93 -15.37 -15.29
CA ILE A 126 -5.73 -14.51 -16.47
C ILE A 126 -7.10 -13.99 -16.91
N VAL A 127 -7.76 -13.20 -16.07
CA VAL A 127 -8.50 -11.98 -16.41
C VAL A 127 -8.80 -11.39 -15.05
N ASP A 128 -8.29 -10.21 -14.74
CA ASP A 128 -9.04 -9.33 -13.87
C ASP A 128 -8.73 -7.91 -14.27
N ASN A 129 -9.82 -7.19 -14.46
CA ASN A 129 -9.81 -5.74 -14.56
C ASN A 129 -9.20 -5.16 -13.28
N MET A 130 -8.63 -3.96 -13.40
CA MET A 130 -8.08 -3.19 -12.29
C MET A 130 -9.13 -3.07 -11.17
N GLN A 131 -8.94 -3.81 -10.07
CA GLN A 131 -9.65 -3.57 -8.82
C GLN A 131 -8.65 -2.97 -7.84
N VAL A 132 -8.91 -1.72 -7.46
CA VAL A 132 -8.31 -1.11 -6.28
C VAL A 132 -9.10 -1.67 -5.10
N MET A 133 -8.53 -2.61 -4.36
CA MET A 133 -9.15 -3.05 -3.12
C MET A 133 -8.66 -2.14 -1.99
N LEU A 134 -9.54 -1.25 -1.55
CA LEU A 134 -9.33 -0.40 -0.39
C LEU A 134 -9.97 -1.11 0.81
N LYS A 135 -9.16 -1.51 1.80
CA LYS A 135 -9.65 -1.97 3.10
C LYS A 135 -9.42 -0.85 4.11
N LEU A 136 -10.51 -0.18 4.50
CA LEU A 136 -10.59 0.70 5.67
C LEU A 136 -11.11 -0.13 6.86
#